data_AF-A0AAP5GXT3-F1
#
_entry.id   AF-A0AAP5GXT3-F1
#
_cell.length_a   1.000
_cell.length_b   1.000
_cell.length_c   1.000
_cell.angle_alpha   90.00
_cell.angle_beta   90.00
_cell.angle_gamma   90.00
#
_symmetry.space_group_name_H-M   'P 1'
#
loop_
_entity.id
_entity.type
_entity.pdbx_description
1 polymer ?
#
loop_
_entity_poly.entity_id
_entity_poly.type
_entity_poly.pdbx_seq_one_letter_code
_entity_poly.pdbx_strand_id
1 'polypeptide(L)' 'MQLRELENSGIVHREVYPQVPPKVEYSLTPFGETLRPIIYSMRDWGEQYTNEVIAKSQQAE' A
#
# COMPACT_ATOMS: atom_id res chain seq x y z
N MET A 1 14.85 2.35 2.43
CA MET A 1 14.52 3.29 3.52
C MET A 1 13.03 3.36 3.86
N GLN A 2 12.13 2.82 3.05
CA GLN A 2 10.68 3.07 3.17
C GLN A 2 10.02 2.60 4.48
N LEU A 3 10.36 1.43 5.03
CA LEU A 3 9.68 0.92 6.24
C LEU A 3 10.01 1.72 7.51
N ARG A 4 11.23 2.24 7.65
CA ARG A 4 11.60 3.07 8.82
C ARG A 4 10.85 4.40 8.83
N GLU A 5 10.59 4.97 7.67
CA GLU A 5 9.81 6.21 7.55
C GLU A 5 8.32 5.96 7.87
N LEU A 6 7.78 4.82 7.43
CA LEU A 6 6.42 4.40 7.76
C LEU A 6 6.25 4.06 9.25
N GLU A 7 7.28 3.50 9.88
CA GLU A 7 7.34 3.30 11.32
C GLU A 7 7.38 4.66 12.05
N ASN A 8 8.27 5.58 11.65
CA ASN A 8 8.39 6.91 12.23
C ASN A 8 7.13 7.78 12.09
N SER A 9 6.35 7.57 11.02
CA SER A 9 5.06 8.25 10.80
C SER A 9 3.88 7.56 11.49
N GLY A 10 4.11 6.45 12.21
CA GLY A 10 3.09 5.74 12.96
C GLY A 10 2.13 4.90 12.10
N ILE A 11 2.47 4.66 10.83
CA ILE A 11 1.67 3.86 9.90
C ILE A 11 1.96 2.37 10.06
N VAL A 12 3.22 2.02 10.32
CA VAL A 12 3.68 0.64 10.45
C VAL A 12 4.18 0.36 11.86
N HIS A 13 3.74 -0.75 12.44
CA HIS A 13 4.28 -1.32 13.67
C HIS A 13 5.39 -2.32 13.34
N ARG A 14 6.47 -2.29 14.13
CA ARG A 14 7.62 -3.21 14.01
C ARG A 14 7.74 -4.04 15.28
N GLU A 15 7.57 -5.35 15.15
CA GLU A 15 7.69 -6.30 16.26
C GLU A 15 8.95 -7.14 16.10
N VAL A 16 9.74 -7.29 17.18
CA VAL A 16 10.96 -8.11 17.20
C VAL A 16 10.73 -9.31 18.12
N TYR A 17 10.83 -10.51 17.56
CA TYR A 17 10.72 -11.75 18.31
C TYR A 17 12.10 -12.29 18.63
N PRO A 18 12.52 -12.30 19.91
CA PRO A 18 13.81 -12.84 20.33
C PRO A 18 13.74 -14.37 20.38
N GLN A 19 13.73 -15.01 19.22
CA GLN A 19 13.79 -16.46 19.04
C GLN A 19 15.01 -16.85 18.20
N VAL A 20 15.30 -18.15 18.06
CA VAL A 20 16.32 -18.64 17.12
C VAL A 20 15.61 -19.35 15.97
N PRO A 21 15.72 -18.88 14.71
CA PRO A 21 16.39 -17.65 14.27
C PRO A 21 15.60 -16.38 14.62
N PRO A 22 16.26 -15.23 14.86
CA PRO A 22 15.58 -13.98 15.21
C PRO A 22 14.63 -13.56 14.08
N LYS A 23 13.43 -13.12 14.46
CA LYS A 23 12.36 -12.77 13.51
C LYS A 23 11.91 -11.33 13.76
N VAL A 24 11.67 -10.60 12.69
CA VAL A 24 11.09 -9.25 12.72
C VAL A 24 9.83 -9.28 11.86
N GLU A 25 8.72 -8.80 12.39
CA GLU A 25 7.47 -8.63 11.66
C GLU A 25 7.10 -7.15 11.56
N TYR A 26 6.47 -6.81 10.44
CA TYR A 26 5.90 -5.49 10.22
C TYR A 26 4.40 -5.66 9.98
N SER A 27 3.60 -4.80 10.59
CA SER A 27 2.15 -4.78 10.43
C SER A 27 1.67 -3.33 10.35
N LEU A 28 0.46 -3.10 9.82
CA LEU A 28 -0.15 -1.77 9.90
C LEU A 28 -0.60 -1.50 11.34
N THR A 29 -0.42 -0.26 11.79
CA THR A 29 -1.06 0.22 13.02
C THR A 29 -2.56 0.45 12.78
N PRO A 30 -3.38 0.63 13.82
CA PRO A 30 -4.77 1.06 13.64
C PRO A 30 -4.92 2.34 12.81
N PHE A 31 -3.95 3.26 12.92
CA PHE A 31 -3.90 4.46 12.08
C PHE A 31 -3.49 4.14 10.64
N GLY A 32 -2.49 3.29 10.44
CA GLY A 32 -2.07 2.86 9.09
C GLY A 32 -3.19 2.16 8.32
N GLU A 33 -4.04 1.40 9.01
CA GLU A 33 -5.22 0.77 8.42
C GLU A 33 -6.24 1.79 7.87
N THR A 34 -6.31 3.01 8.42
CA THR A 34 -7.23 4.03 7.89
C THR A 34 -6.81 4.54 6.50
N LEU A 35 -5.58 4.27 6.06
CA LEU A 35 -5.12 4.60 4.71
C LEU A 35 -5.61 3.61 3.65
N ARG A 36 -6.00 2.39 4.04
CA ARG A 36 -6.48 1.35 3.14
C ARG A 36 -7.57 1.81 2.17
N PRO A 37 -8.66 2.48 2.60
CA PRO A 37 -9.69 2.97 1.67
C PRO A 37 -9.13 3.98 0.67
N ILE A 38 -8.19 4.85 1.06
CA ILE A 38 -7.60 5.84 0.15
C ILE A 38 -6.75 5.15 -0.93
N ILE A 39 -5.93 4.18 -0.54
CA ILE A 39 -5.11 3.41 -1.48
C ILE A 39 -6.00 2.63 -2.46
N TYR A 40 -7.11 2.06 -1.99
CA TYR A 40 -8.07 1.39 -2.88
C TYR A 40 -8.75 2.37 -3.82
N SER A 41 -9.18 3.54 -3.37
CA SER A 41 -9.72 4.58 -4.25
C SER A 41 -8.73 5.00 -5.34
N MET A 42 -7.44 5.14 -4.99
CA MET A 42 -6.39 5.45 -5.98
C MET A 42 -6.22 4.33 -7.01
N ARG A 43 -6.24 3.06 -6.56
CA ARG A 43 -6.20 1.90 -7.46
C ARG A 43 -7.40 1.89 -8.40
N ASP A 44 -8.60 1.99 -7.85
CA ASP A 44 -9.85 1.89 -8.60
C ASP A 44 -9.95 3.01 -9.66
N TRP A 45 -9.53 4.22 -9.30
CA TRP A 45 -9.40 5.32 -10.26
C TRP A 45 -8.37 5.01 -11.37
N GLY A 46 -7.20 4.47 -11.00
CA GLY A 46 -6.15 4.12 -11.96
C GLY A 46 -6.58 3.03 -12.94
N GLU A 47 -7.33 2.04 -12.47
CA GLU A 47 -7.93 0.99 -13.29
C GLU A 47 -8.97 1.55 -14.25
N GLN A 48 -9.87 2.42 -13.77
CA GLN A 48 -10.85 3.09 -14.62
C GLN A 48 -10.15 3.90 -15.72
N TYR A 49 -9.17 4.72 -15.35
CA TYR A 49 -8.43 5.54 -16.30
C TYR A 49 -7.72 4.68 -17.37
N THR A 50 -7.06 3.60 -16.94
CA THR A 50 -6.39 2.68 -17.87
C THR A 50 -7.37 2.07 -18.86
N ASN A 51 -8.55 1.64 -18.40
CA ASN A 51 -9.60 1.09 -19.26
C ASN A 51 -10.12 2.13 -20.26
N GLU A 52 -10.32 3.39 -19.82
CA GLU A 52 -10.74 4.48 -20.71
C GLU A 52 -9.68 4.79 -21.78
N VAL A 53 -8.40 4.79 -21.42
CA VAL A 53 -7.29 5.02 -22.36
C VAL A 53 -7.19 3.89 -23.39
N ILE A 54 -7.32 2.64 -22.96
CA ILE A 54 -7.32 1.48 -23.85
C ILE A 54 -8.51 1.55 -24.81
N ALA A 55 -9.72 1.85 -24.32
CA ALA A 55 -10.92 1.95 -25.13
C ALA A 55 -10.82 3.06 -26.19
N LYS A 56 -10.24 4.21 -25.85
CA LYS A 56 -10.01 5.32 -26.80
C LYS A 56 -8.97 4.97 -27.87
N SER A 57 -7.97 4.16 -27.51
CA SER A 57 -6.92 3.73 -28.45
C SER A 57 -7.47 2.74 -29.50
N GLN A 58 -8.45 1.91 -29.13
CA GLN A 58 -9.09 0.93 -30.03
C GLN A 58 -10.13 1.54 -30.98
N GLN A 59 -10.64 2.75 -30.69
CA GLN A 59 -11.58 3.46 -31.56
C GLN A 59 -10.89 4.29 -32.64
N ALA A 60 -9.55 4.41 -32.58
CA ALA A 60 -8.73 5.19 -33.50
C ALA A 60 -8.10 4.35 -34.63
N GLU A 61 -8.42 3.05 -34.70
CA GLU A 61 -8.09 2.13 -35.80
C GLU A 61 -9.36 1.75 -36.57
#